data_AF-A0A315EXK6-F1
#
_entry.id   AF-A0A315EXK6-F1
#
_cell.length_a   1.000
_cell.length_b   1.000
_cell.length_c   1.000
_cell.angle_alpha   90.00
_cell.angle_beta   90.00
_cell.angle_gamma   90.00
#
_symmetry.space_group_name_H-M   'P 1'
#
loop_
_entity.id
_entity.type
_entity.pdbx_description
1 polymer ?
#
loop_
_entity_poly.entity_id
_entity_poly.type
_entity_poly.pdbx_seq_one_letter_code
_entity_poly.pdbx_strand_id
1 'polypeptide(L)'
;MEEFLTPAFWFAVGQIIMIDILLGGDNAVVIALACRQLPPHQRTKGIMWGTAGAIVLRVVLIFFALTLLAIPFLKFVGAVLLIWIGVKLLTPDQDDDHSNIKGSDKLWGAVKTVIIADLVMSVDNVIAIAGAAQTSGNADHQMPLVIFGLLVSIPIIVWGSQLVLKLMDRFPMIITAGGMLLGWIAGTMIQTDPGLVAYLPQDKAWGYGMGIAGALLVLALGKLIMSRRPLHIEDAPS
;
A
#
# COMPACT_ATOMS: atom_id res chain seq x y z
N MET A 1 28.05 -1.05 -2.74
CA MET A 1 27.72 -0.67 -4.14
C MET A 1 27.31 -1.87 -5.00
N GLU A 2 27.75 -3.10 -4.72
CA GLU A 2 27.32 -4.30 -5.48
C GLU A 2 25.92 -4.83 -5.12
N GLU A 3 25.33 -4.43 -3.99
CA GLU A 3 24.01 -4.94 -3.59
C GLU A 3 22.81 -4.32 -4.34
N PHE A 4 22.96 -3.13 -4.93
CA PHE A 4 21.95 -2.51 -5.80
C PHE A 4 21.73 -3.30 -7.10
N LEU A 5 22.60 -4.26 -7.42
CA LEU A 5 22.47 -5.13 -8.58
C LEU A 5 21.90 -6.50 -8.20
N THR A 6 21.57 -6.74 -6.93
CA THR A 6 21.02 -8.02 -6.51
C THR A 6 19.56 -8.16 -6.97
N PRO A 7 19.14 -9.35 -7.45
CA PRO A 7 17.75 -9.60 -7.79
C PRO A 7 16.79 -9.38 -6.61
N ALA A 8 17.25 -9.65 -5.38
CA ALA A 8 16.46 -9.44 -4.17
C ALA A 8 16.11 -7.96 -3.93
N PHE A 9 17.07 -7.05 -4.17
CA PHE A 9 16.83 -5.61 -4.05
C PHE A 9 15.74 -5.13 -5.03
N TRP A 10 15.88 -5.48 -6.31
CA TRP A 10 14.90 -5.08 -7.33
C TRP A 10 13.54 -5.74 -7.15
N PHE A 11 13.52 -6.98 -6.65
CA PHE A 11 12.28 -7.64 -6.29
C PHE A 11 11.52 -6.87 -5.21
N ALA A 12 12.21 -6.50 -4.12
CA ALA A 12 11.61 -5.75 -3.03
C ALA A 12 11.18 -4.33 -3.42
N VAL A 13 12.00 -3.62 -4.20
CA VAL A 13 11.60 -2.32 -4.79
C VAL A 13 10.35 -2.49 -5.64
N GLY A 14 10.28 -3.54 -6.46
CA GLY A 14 9.10 -3.88 -7.24
C GLY A 14 7.87 -4.14 -6.38
N GLN A 15 8.02 -4.86 -5.25
CA GLN A 15 6.93 -5.06 -4.29
C GLN A 15 6.45 -3.73 -3.70
N ILE A 16 7.36 -2.85 -3.26
CA ILE A 16 7.00 -1.54 -2.70
C ILE A 16 6.26 -0.68 -3.72
N ILE A 17 6.77 -0.59 -4.95
CA ILE A 17 6.12 0.16 -6.04
C ILE A 17 4.72 -0.43 -6.32
N MET A 18 4.61 -1.76 -6.36
CA MET A 18 3.33 -2.44 -6.59
C MET A 18 2.32 -2.11 -5.48
N ILE A 19 2.73 -2.23 -4.22
CA ILE A 19 1.88 -1.94 -3.04
C ILE A 19 1.43 -0.47 -3.07
N ASP A 20 2.36 0.46 -3.32
CA ASP A 20 2.06 1.90 -3.41
C ASP A 20 1.05 2.21 -4.51
N ILE A 21 1.18 1.55 -5.68
CA ILE A 21 0.24 1.72 -6.79
C ILE A 21 -1.15 1.20 -6.43
N LEU A 22 -1.22 0.03 -5.80
CA LEU A 22 -2.48 -0.64 -5.47
C LEU A 22 -3.25 0.06 -4.35
N LEU A 23 -2.54 0.48 -3.30
CA LEU A 23 -3.11 1.12 -2.11
C LEU A 23 -3.09 2.65 -2.19
N GLY A 24 -2.49 3.22 -3.24
CA GLY A 24 -2.33 4.66 -3.38
C GLY A 24 -2.69 5.25 -4.72
N GLY A 25 -3.27 4.48 -5.65
CA GLY A 25 -3.79 5.02 -6.92
C GLY A 25 -4.87 6.09 -6.72
N ASP A 26 -5.70 5.95 -5.69
CA ASP A 26 -6.74 6.91 -5.25
C ASP A 26 -6.17 8.13 -4.49
N ASN A 27 -5.04 7.99 -3.80
CA ASN A 27 -4.37 9.08 -3.08
C ASN A 27 -4.05 10.28 -3.99
N ALA A 28 -3.77 10.05 -5.27
CA ALA A 28 -3.53 11.13 -6.24
C ALA A 28 -4.82 11.92 -6.57
N VAL A 29 -5.98 11.25 -6.61
CA VAL A 29 -7.28 11.90 -6.81
C VAL A 29 -7.59 12.77 -5.60
N VAL A 30 -7.33 12.28 -4.40
CA VAL A 30 -7.45 13.03 -3.14
C VAL A 30 -6.59 14.30 -3.15
N ILE A 31 -5.33 14.21 -3.59
CA ILE A 31 -4.46 15.37 -3.74
C ILE A 31 -5.06 16.39 -4.72
N ALA A 32 -5.56 15.91 -5.87
CA ALA A 32 -6.17 16.77 -6.88
C ALA A 32 -7.46 17.45 -6.39
N LEU A 33 -8.27 16.75 -5.59
CA LEU A 33 -9.51 17.26 -4.98
C LEU A 33 -9.21 18.31 -3.89
N ALA A 34 -8.25 18.04 -3.00
CA ALA A 34 -7.82 18.96 -1.96
C ALA A 34 -7.31 20.30 -2.53
N CYS A 35 -6.61 20.26 -3.66
CA CYS A 35 -6.09 21.44 -4.36
C CYS A 35 -7.05 22.05 -5.39
N ARG A 36 -8.27 21.52 -5.58
CA ARG A 36 -9.18 21.94 -6.66
C ARG A 36 -9.68 23.39 -6.54
N GLN A 37 -9.78 23.93 -5.32
CA GLN A 37 -10.28 25.28 -5.05
C GLN A 37 -9.17 26.36 -5.07
N LEU A 38 -7.90 25.98 -5.26
CA LEU A 38 -6.80 26.93 -5.33
C LEU A 38 -6.81 27.70 -6.67
N PRO A 39 -6.38 28.97 -6.68
CA PRO A 39 -6.12 29.70 -7.92
C PRO A 39 -5.18 28.91 -8.85
N PRO A 40 -5.33 29.00 -10.19
CA PRO A 40 -4.54 28.20 -11.14
C PRO A 40 -3.03 28.29 -10.93
N HIS A 41 -2.51 29.46 -10.55
CA HIS A 41 -1.09 29.70 -10.28
C HIS A 41 -0.59 29.08 -8.97
N GLN A 42 -1.48 28.74 -8.03
CA GLN A 42 -1.16 28.10 -6.75
C GLN A 42 -1.43 26.59 -6.75
N ARG A 43 -2.30 26.10 -7.63
CA ARG A 43 -2.69 24.68 -7.67
C ARG A 43 -1.48 23.75 -7.84
N THR A 44 -0.59 24.05 -8.78
CA THR A 44 0.65 23.26 -8.98
C THR A 44 1.57 23.32 -7.75
N LYS A 45 1.67 24.49 -7.10
CA LYS A 45 2.42 24.62 -5.85
C LYS A 45 1.80 23.79 -4.73
N GLY A 46 0.47 23.78 -4.62
CA GLY A 46 -0.27 22.98 -3.64
C GLY A 46 -0.03 21.49 -3.82
N ILE A 47 -0.10 21.00 -5.06
CA ILE A 47 0.21 19.60 -5.38
C ILE A 47 1.66 19.27 -5.04
N MET A 48 2.62 20.12 -5.43
CA MET A 48 4.04 19.88 -5.18
C MET A 48 4.39 19.87 -3.69
N TRP A 49 3.93 20.87 -2.93
CA TRP A 49 4.15 20.94 -1.48
C TRP A 49 3.39 19.87 -0.70
N GLY A 50 2.15 19.57 -1.11
CA GLY A 50 1.36 18.49 -0.54
C GLY A 50 2.01 17.14 -0.74
N THR A 51 2.46 16.85 -1.96
CA THR A 51 3.18 15.61 -2.30
C THR A 51 4.48 15.53 -1.50
N ALA A 52 5.32 16.57 -1.51
CA ALA A 52 6.57 16.57 -0.75
C ALA A 52 6.35 16.32 0.75
N GLY A 53 5.33 16.95 1.34
CA GLY A 53 4.91 16.71 2.72
C GLY A 53 4.49 15.26 2.97
N ALA A 54 3.69 14.69 2.07
CA ALA A 54 3.27 13.29 2.13
C ALA A 54 4.46 12.31 2.04
N ILE A 55 5.43 12.55 1.13
CA ILE A 55 6.66 11.72 1.04
C ILE A 55 7.40 11.73 2.38
N VAL A 56 7.66 12.93 2.93
CA VAL A 56 8.38 13.08 4.20
C VAL A 56 7.63 12.36 5.32
N LEU A 57 6.31 12.56 5.40
CA LEU A 57 5.48 11.89 6.40
C LEU A 57 5.58 10.37 6.28
N ARG A 58 5.46 9.81 5.07
CA ARG A 58 5.58 8.37 4.83
C ARG A 58 6.95 7.83 5.25
N VAL A 59 8.04 8.52 4.91
CA VAL A 59 9.38 8.10 5.34
C VAL A 59 9.48 8.05 6.87
N VAL A 60 8.91 9.05 7.56
CA VAL A 60 8.84 9.07 9.02
C VAL A 60 7.99 7.92 9.57
N LEU A 61 6.79 7.68 9.01
CA LEU A 61 5.90 6.60 9.44
C LEU A 61 6.54 5.22 9.23
N ILE A 62 7.24 5.00 8.10
CA ILE A 62 7.91 3.73 7.83
C ILE A 62 9.08 3.52 8.78
N PHE A 63 9.84 4.57 9.09
CA PHE A 63 10.89 4.49 10.11
C PHE A 63 10.31 4.03 11.46
N PHE A 64 9.21 4.62 11.90
CA PHE A 64 8.53 4.17 13.13
C PHE A 64 7.96 2.77 12.99
N ALA A 65 7.35 2.41 11.86
CA ALA A 65 6.82 1.07 11.65
C ALA A 65 7.91 0.00 11.71
N LEU A 66 9.06 0.22 11.06
CA LEU A 66 10.20 -0.71 11.10
C LEU A 66 10.72 -0.90 12.53
N THR A 67 10.80 0.16 13.33
CA THR A 67 11.23 0.06 14.73
C THR A 67 10.18 -0.63 15.61
N LEU A 68 8.90 -0.34 15.40
CA LEU A 68 7.80 -0.97 16.12
C LEU A 68 7.68 -2.46 15.80
N LEU A 69 7.92 -2.88 14.56
CA LEU A 69 7.85 -4.30 14.14
C LEU A 69 8.94 -5.18 14.76
N ALA A 70 9.91 -4.60 15.48
CA ALA A 70 10.81 -5.34 16.34
C ALA A 70 10.16 -5.81 17.66
N ILE A 71 8.98 -5.27 18.02
CA ILE A 71 8.23 -5.67 19.20
C ILE A 71 7.58 -7.05 18.96
N PRO A 72 7.69 -8.00 19.92
CA PRO A 72 7.06 -9.31 19.80
C PRO A 72 5.55 -9.22 19.52
N PHE A 73 5.05 -10.12 18.67
CA PHE A 73 3.65 -10.19 18.22
C PHE A 73 3.15 -9.01 17.38
N LEU A 74 3.93 -7.93 17.24
CA LEU A 74 3.49 -6.80 16.41
C LEU A 74 3.52 -7.15 14.93
N LYS A 75 4.46 -7.99 14.48
CA LYS A 75 4.45 -8.47 13.09
C LYS A 75 3.26 -9.38 12.82
N PHE A 76 2.87 -10.19 13.79
CA PHE A 76 1.65 -10.99 13.70
C PHE A 76 0.41 -10.11 13.54
N VAL A 77 0.25 -9.07 14.37
CA VAL A 77 -0.86 -8.11 14.24
C VAL A 77 -0.81 -7.40 12.88
N GLY A 78 0.36 -6.94 12.46
CA GLY A 78 0.56 -6.35 11.13
C GLY A 78 0.18 -7.30 10.00
N ALA A 79 0.54 -8.58 10.10
CA ALA A 79 0.18 -9.59 9.10
C ALA A 79 -1.33 -9.85 9.03
N VAL A 80 -2.03 -9.88 10.17
CA VAL A 80 -3.49 -9.97 10.20
C VAL A 80 -4.12 -8.75 9.52
N LEU A 81 -3.61 -7.55 9.80
CA LEU A 81 -4.05 -6.32 9.14
C LEU A 81 -3.78 -6.39 7.62
N LEU A 82 -2.63 -6.91 7.18
CA LEU A 82 -2.30 -7.06 5.76
C LEU A 82 -3.21 -8.04 5.03
N ILE A 83 -3.59 -9.15 5.68
CA ILE A 83 -4.60 -10.07 5.14
C ILE A 83 -5.94 -9.33 4.99
N TRP A 84 -6.34 -8.55 6.01
CA TRP A 84 -7.58 -7.78 5.96
C TRP A 84 -7.57 -6.74 4.84
N ILE A 85 -6.49 -5.96 4.71
CA ILE A 85 -6.29 -4.99 3.61
C ILE A 85 -6.32 -5.70 2.26
N GLY A 86 -5.61 -6.84 2.14
CA GLY A 86 -5.59 -7.65 0.92
C GLY A 86 -6.99 -8.13 0.52
N VAL A 87 -7.80 -8.58 1.48
CA VAL A 87 -9.19 -8.98 1.22
C VAL A 87 -10.06 -7.78 0.86
N LYS A 88 -9.94 -6.64 1.57
CA LYS A 88 -10.66 -5.41 1.27
C LYS A 88 -10.33 -4.92 -0.14
N LEU A 89 -9.05 -4.99 -0.55
CA LEU A 89 -8.60 -4.65 -1.90
C LEU A 89 -9.26 -5.52 -2.99
N LEU A 90 -9.54 -6.79 -2.71
CA LEU A 90 -10.28 -7.67 -3.63
C LEU A 90 -11.79 -7.46 -3.61
N THR A 91 -12.30 -6.84 -2.55
CA THR A 91 -13.73 -6.63 -2.32
C THR A 91 -14.02 -5.16 -2.04
N PRO A 92 -13.62 -4.25 -2.93
CA PRO A 92 -13.85 -2.83 -2.71
C PRO A 92 -15.35 -2.59 -2.52
N ASP A 93 -15.71 -1.89 -1.44
CA ASP A 93 -17.06 -1.40 -1.22
C ASP A 93 -17.26 -0.16 -2.11
N GLN A 94 -18.47 0.01 -2.66
CA GLN A 94 -18.78 1.15 -3.54
C GLN A 94 -18.82 2.50 -2.80
N ASP A 95 -18.75 2.46 -1.45
CA ASP A 95 -18.87 3.62 -0.57
C ASP A 95 -17.51 4.21 -0.09
N ASP A 96 -16.36 3.71 -0.58
CA ASP A 96 -15.04 4.34 -0.34
C ASP A 96 -14.88 5.62 -1.21
N ASP A 97 -15.92 6.45 -1.23
CA ASP A 97 -15.92 7.72 -1.94
C ASP A 97 -15.20 8.75 -1.05
N HIS A 98 -13.93 8.99 -1.35
CA HIS A 98 -13.13 10.07 -0.75
C HIS A 98 -13.66 11.50 -1.08
N SER A 99 -14.93 11.61 -1.49
CA SER A 99 -15.64 12.83 -1.87
C SER A 99 -15.95 13.76 -0.69
N ASN A 100 -15.75 13.32 0.57
CA ASN A 100 -15.89 14.20 1.74
C ASN A 100 -14.66 15.10 2.01
N ILE A 101 -13.65 15.07 1.14
CA ILE A 101 -12.49 15.96 1.26
C ILE A 101 -12.86 17.36 0.79
N LYS A 102 -13.13 18.23 1.77
CA LYS A 102 -13.36 19.67 1.53
C LYS A 102 -12.06 20.31 1.06
N GLY A 103 -12.00 20.65 -0.23
CA GLY A 103 -10.93 21.47 -0.78
C GLY A 103 -10.81 22.80 -0.04
N SER A 104 -9.60 23.33 0.06
CA SER A 104 -9.31 24.62 0.69
C SER A 104 -8.96 25.65 -0.37
N ASP A 105 -9.45 26.88 -0.20
CA ASP A 105 -9.14 28.06 -1.01
C ASP A 105 -7.74 28.63 -0.71
N LYS A 106 -7.16 28.27 0.44
CA LYS A 106 -5.80 28.65 0.87
C LYS A 106 -4.79 27.54 0.61
N LEU A 107 -3.61 27.91 0.10
CA LEU A 107 -2.51 26.98 -0.21
C LEU A 107 -2.16 26.08 0.97
N TRP A 108 -1.90 26.65 2.15
CA TRP A 108 -1.55 25.89 3.36
C TRP A 108 -2.69 25.02 3.88
N GLY A 109 -3.95 25.45 3.70
CA GLY A 109 -5.11 24.62 4.05
C GLY A 109 -5.23 23.40 3.12
N ALA A 110 -4.94 23.57 1.83
CA ALA A 110 -4.92 22.46 0.87
C ALA A 110 -3.78 21.48 1.18
N VAL A 111 -2.56 21.97 1.44
CA VAL A 111 -1.41 21.15 1.83
C VAL A 111 -1.70 20.37 3.11
N LYS A 112 -2.29 21.01 4.14
CA LYS A 112 -2.68 20.34 5.38
C LYS A 112 -3.71 19.23 5.13
N THR A 113 -4.69 19.49 4.27
CA THR A 113 -5.72 18.51 3.90
C THR A 113 -5.09 17.30 3.21
N VAL A 114 -4.15 17.53 2.28
CA VAL A 114 -3.37 16.46 1.63
C VAL A 114 -2.62 15.62 2.67
N ILE A 115 -1.89 16.26 3.58
CA ILE A 115 -1.09 15.54 4.59
C ILE A 115 -1.98 14.72 5.52
N ILE A 116 -3.12 15.25 5.96
CA ILE A 116 -4.05 14.51 6.83
C ILE A 116 -4.66 13.32 6.09
N ALA A 117 -5.07 13.53 4.84
CA ALA A 117 -5.64 12.46 4.05
C ALA A 117 -4.59 11.36 3.78
N ASP A 118 -3.37 11.73 3.39
CA ASP A 118 -2.27 10.77 3.21
C ASP A 118 -1.93 10.07 4.53
N LEU A 119 -1.95 10.74 5.69
CA LEU A 119 -1.74 10.06 6.98
C LEU A 119 -2.76 8.94 7.20
N VAL A 120 -4.06 9.23 7.03
CA VAL A 120 -5.12 8.24 7.27
C VAL A 120 -5.02 7.08 6.29
N MET A 121 -4.75 7.36 5.01
CA MET A 121 -4.66 6.34 3.96
C MET A 121 -3.34 5.55 4.04
N SER A 122 -2.25 6.18 4.49
CA SER A 122 -0.91 5.58 4.48
C SER A 122 -0.63 4.67 5.67
N VAL A 123 -1.41 4.65 6.75
CA VAL A 123 -1.17 3.73 7.89
C VAL A 123 -1.10 2.27 7.42
N ASP A 124 -2.07 1.86 6.62
CA ASP A 124 -2.16 0.51 6.06
C ASP A 124 -1.04 0.23 5.05
N ASN A 125 -0.77 1.22 4.20
CA ASN A 125 0.31 1.16 3.20
C ASN A 125 1.71 1.06 3.85
N VAL A 126 1.94 1.81 4.92
CA VAL A 126 3.21 1.83 5.66
C VAL A 126 3.53 0.47 6.25
N ILE A 127 2.52 -0.22 6.82
CA ILE A 127 2.69 -1.57 7.38
C ILE A 127 3.04 -2.56 6.25
N ALA A 128 2.39 -2.43 5.09
CA ALA A 128 2.66 -3.27 3.93
C ALA A 128 4.08 -3.09 3.40
N ILE A 129 4.51 -1.83 3.23
CA ILE A 129 5.85 -1.48 2.77
C ILE A 129 6.92 -1.92 3.78
N ALA A 130 6.68 -1.71 5.08
CA ALA A 130 7.59 -2.15 6.14
C ALA A 130 7.71 -3.69 6.18
N GLY A 131 6.62 -4.43 5.93
CA GLY A 131 6.65 -5.89 5.79
C GLY A 131 7.40 -6.36 4.55
N ALA A 132 7.17 -5.71 3.40
CA ALA A 132 7.90 -6.01 2.16
C ALA A 132 9.40 -5.76 2.30
N ALA A 133 9.79 -4.63 2.90
CA ALA A 133 11.19 -4.28 3.15
C ALA A 133 11.90 -5.30 4.04
N GLN A 134 11.25 -5.81 5.09
CA GLN A 134 11.83 -6.83 5.98
C GLN A 134 12.04 -8.19 5.32
N THR A 135 11.26 -8.51 4.29
CA THR A 135 11.36 -9.79 3.57
C THR A 135 12.65 -9.87 2.71
N SER A 136 13.35 -8.75 2.52
CA SER A 136 14.56 -8.66 1.68
C SER A 136 15.85 -9.18 2.32
N GLY A 137 15.79 -9.71 3.55
CA GLY A 137 16.88 -10.48 4.18
C GLY A 137 18.07 -9.67 4.71
N ASN A 138 18.30 -8.43 4.24
CA ASN A 138 19.40 -7.57 4.71
C ASN A 138 18.87 -6.44 5.61
N ALA A 139 19.14 -6.53 6.92
CA ALA A 139 18.71 -5.54 7.91
C ALA A 139 19.35 -4.15 7.68
N ASP A 140 20.57 -4.10 7.15
CA ASP A 140 21.36 -2.86 7.06
C ASP A 140 20.88 -1.89 5.97
N HIS A 141 20.05 -2.33 5.01
CA HIS A 141 19.65 -1.52 3.86
C HIS A 141 18.13 -1.39 3.66
N GLN A 142 17.32 -1.73 4.67
CA GLN A 142 15.85 -1.60 4.59
C GLN A 142 15.41 -0.16 4.31
N MET A 143 16.05 0.81 4.97
CA MET A 143 15.67 2.22 4.87
C MET A 143 16.00 2.84 3.50
N PRO A 144 17.23 2.68 2.93
CA PRO A 144 17.52 3.10 1.56
C PRO A 144 16.60 2.48 0.51
N LEU A 145 16.22 1.20 0.67
CA LEU A 145 15.35 0.48 -0.26
C LEU A 145 13.95 1.09 -0.27
N VAL A 146 13.37 1.31 0.90
CA VAL A 146 12.06 1.97 1.05
C VAL A 146 12.11 3.37 0.46
N ILE A 147 13.09 4.19 0.84
CA ILE A 147 13.19 5.57 0.37
C ILE A 147 13.31 5.59 -1.16
N PHE A 148 14.13 4.72 -1.75
CA PHE A 148 14.26 4.61 -3.19
C PHE A 148 12.94 4.21 -3.86
N GLY A 149 12.27 3.17 -3.35
CA GLY A 149 10.96 2.73 -3.83
C GLY A 149 9.93 3.86 -3.81
N LEU A 150 9.87 4.60 -2.71
CA LEU A 150 8.95 5.72 -2.50
C LEU A 150 9.24 6.91 -3.44
N LEU A 151 10.52 7.25 -3.61
CA LEU A 151 10.95 8.33 -4.50
C LEU A 151 10.66 8.02 -5.96
N VAL A 152 10.62 6.74 -6.34
CA VAL A 152 10.26 6.31 -7.69
C VAL A 152 8.74 6.19 -7.85
N SER A 153 8.03 5.58 -6.89
CA SER A 153 6.60 5.29 -6.97
C SER A 153 5.72 6.55 -6.95
N ILE A 154 6.00 7.50 -6.04
CA ILE A 154 5.13 8.66 -5.82
C ILE A 154 5.04 9.55 -7.06
N PRO A 155 6.13 9.90 -7.75
CA PRO A 155 6.07 10.52 -9.07
C PRO A 155 5.15 9.80 -10.06
N ILE A 156 5.33 8.49 -10.21
CA ILE A 156 4.56 7.69 -11.16
C ILE A 156 3.07 7.76 -10.83
N ILE A 157 2.71 7.73 -9.55
CA ILE A 157 1.31 7.82 -9.10
C ILE A 157 0.76 9.23 -9.30
N VAL A 158 1.47 10.29 -8.90
CA VAL A 158 0.98 11.66 -9.00
C VAL A 158 0.77 12.09 -10.46
N TRP A 159 1.75 11.83 -11.32
CA TRP A 159 1.67 12.20 -12.75
C TRP A 159 0.92 11.17 -13.61
N GLY A 160 0.96 9.90 -13.23
CA GLY A 160 0.36 8.78 -13.96
C GLY A 160 -0.94 8.25 -13.37
N SER A 161 -1.53 8.87 -12.34
CA SER A 161 -2.72 8.36 -11.64
C SER A 161 -3.86 7.96 -12.56
N GLN A 162 -4.19 8.80 -13.55
CA GLN A 162 -5.24 8.45 -14.51
C GLN A 162 -4.89 7.23 -15.37
N LEU A 163 -3.61 7.02 -15.69
CA LEU A 163 -3.16 5.83 -16.42
C LEU A 163 -3.21 4.60 -15.51
N VAL A 164 -2.74 4.72 -14.27
CA VAL A 164 -2.74 3.66 -13.27
C VAL A 164 -4.17 3.20 -12.98
N LEU A 165 -5.09 4.13 -12.71
CA LEU A 165 -6.50 3.82 -12.46
C LEU A 165 -7.12 3.11 -13.66
N LYS A 166 -6.95 3.66 -14.88
CA LYS A 166 -7.43 3.00 -16.11
C LYS A 166 -6.82 1.63 -16.34
N LEU A 167 -5.57 1.42 -15.95
CA LEU A 167 -4.90 0.12 -16.07
C LEU A 167 -5.49 -0.89 -15.10
N MET A 168 -5.77 -0.50 -13.87
CA MET A 168 -6.41 -1.35 -12.86
C MET A 168 -7.85 -1.68 -13.24
N ASP A 169 -8.61 -0.70 -13.76
CA ASP A 169 -9.97 -0.91 -14.27
C ASP A 169 -9.97 -1.86 -15.48
N ARG A 170 -8.99 -1.69 -16.38
CA ARG A 170 -8.86 -2.52 -17.59
C ARG A 170 -8.34 -3.93 -17.29
N PHE A 171 -7.47 -4.06 -16.29
CA PHE A 171 -6.86 -5.33 -15.89
C PHE A 171 -7.09 -5.61 -14.40
N PRO A 172 -8.30 -6.07 -14.00
CA PRO A 172 -8.63 -6.40 -12.60
C PRO A 172 -7.74 -7.49 -12.00
N MET A 173 -7.05 -8.27 -12.83
CA MET A 173 -6.04 -9.24 -12.38
C MET A 173 -4.90 -8.58 -11.61
N ILE A 174 -4.57 -7.31 -11.88
CA ILE A 174 -3.57 -6.54 -11.13
C ILE A 174 -3.99 -6.37 -9.67
N ILE A 175 -5.26 -6.06 -9.42
CA ILE A 175 -5.84 -5.97 -8.08
C ILE A 175 -5.78 -7.33 -7.38
N THR A 176 -6.09 -8.40 -8.11
CA THR A 176 -6.02 -9.78 -7.60
C THR A 176 -4.59 -10.17 -7.19
N ALA A 177 -3.62 -9.92 -8.08
CA ALA A 177 -2.21 -10.16 -7.81
C ALA A 177 -1.71 -9.31 -6.63
N GLY A 178 -2.21 -8.08 -6.52
CA GLY A 178 -1.95 -7.17 -5.42
C GLY A 178 -2.42 -7.68 -4.06
N GLY A 179 -3.67 -8.12 -3.96
CA GLY A 179 -4.19 -8.74 -2.73
C GLY A 179 -3.40 -9.99 -2.35
N MET A 180 -3.07 -10.84 -3.34
CA MET A 180 -2.23 -12.01 -3.12
C MET A 180 -0.81 -11.64 -2.65
N LEU A 181 -0.23 -10.56 -3.17
CA LEU A 181 1.08 -10.06 -2.73
C LEU A 181 1.05 -9.59 -1.27
N LEU A 182 -0.01 -8.91 -0.84
CA LEU A 182 -0.20 -8.53 0.56
C LEU A 182 -0.32 -9.76 1.46
N GLY A 183 -1.07 -10.77 1.02
CA GLY A 183 -1.16 -12.06 1.72
C GLY A 183 0.18 -12.80 1.80
N TRP A 184 0.99 -12.74 0.73
CA TRP A 184 2.35 -13.28 0.73
C TRP A 184 3.22 -12.64 1.79
N ILE A 185 3.25 -11.30 1.81
CA ILE A 185 4.03 -10.52 2.78
C ILE A 185 3.56 -10.83 4.19
N ALA A 186 2.24 -10.90 4.42
CA ALA A 186 1.68 -11.28 5.71
C ALA A 186 2.18 -12.65 6.19
N GLY A 187 2.16 -13.65 5.30
CA GLY A 187 2.63 -15.00 5.61
C GLY A 187 4.11 -15.04 6.00
N THR A 188 4.98 -14.41 5.22
CA THR A 188 6.43 -14.36 5.52
C THR A 188 6.73 -13.48 6.75
N MET A 189 5.92 -12.47 7.00
CA MET A 189 6.04 -11.57 8.15
C MET A 189 5.71 -12.27 9.48
N ILE A 190 4.74 -13.19 9.51
CA ILE A 190 4.43 -14.01 10.69
C ILE A 190 5.62 -14.91 11.06
N GLN A 191 6.27 -15.53 10.08
CA GLN A 191 7.41 -16.43 10.32
C GLN A 191 8.56 -15.73 11.06
N THR A 192 8.76 -14.45 10.75
CA THR A 192 9.86 -13.63 11.28
C THR A 192 9.44 -12.79 12.49
N ASP A 193 8.26 -13.03 13.08
CA ASP A 193 7.80 -12.35 14.29
C ASP A 193 8.65 -12.75 15.50
N PRO A 194 9.23 -11.80 16.26
CA PRO A 194 10.08 -12.11 17.41
C PRO A 194 9.40 -12.97 18.50
N GLY A 195 8.08 -12.89 18.62
CA GLY A 195 7.29 -13.70 19.57
C GLY A 195 6.95 -15.10 19.06
N LEU A 196 6.98 -15.33 17.74
CA LEU A 196 6.62 -16.61 17.12
C LEU A 196 7.82 -17.37 16.54
N VAL A 197 8.97 -16.72 16.37
CA VAL A 197 10.19 -17.30 15.79
C VAL A 197 10.66 -18.57 16.51
N ALA A 198 10.42 -18.68 17.82
CA ALA A 198 10.78 -19.85 18.63
C ALA A 198 9.85 -21.05 18.40
N TYR A 199 8.63 -20.82 17.88
CA TYR A 199 7.60 -21.84 17.66
C TYR A 199 7.46 -22.23 16.20
N LEU A 200 8.02 -21.43 15.27
CA LEU A 200 7.90 -21.63 13.83
C LEU A 200 9.24 -22.05 13.21
N PRO A 201 9.24 -23.07 12.32
CA PRO A 201 10.42 -23.43 11.55
C PRO A 201 10.95 -22.22 10.74
N GLN A 202 12.26 -22.03 10.76
CA GLN A 202 12.95 -20.93 10.07
C GLN A 202 13.59 -21.35 8.74
N ASP A 203 13.18 -22.51 8.22
CA ASP A 203 13.63 -22.96 6.91
C ASP A 203 12.94 -22.17 5.78
N LYS A 204 13.66 -22.05 4.65
CA LYS A 204 13.16 -21.28 3.49
C LYS A 204 11.90 -21.90 2.89
N ALA A 205 11.75 -23.23 2.96
CA ALA A 205 10.58 -23.91 2.42
C ALA A 205 9.32 -23.55 3.23
N TRP A 206 9.45 -23.48 4.55
CA TRP A 206 8.40 -23.00 5.44
C TRP A 206 8.03 -21.55 5.17
N GLY A 207 9.02 -20.68 4.93
CA GLY A 207 8.77 -19.28 4.57
C GLY A 207 7.98 -19.12 3.28
N TYR A 208 8.38 -19.83 2.23
CA TYR A 208 7.60 -19.87 0.99
C TYR A 208 6.21 -20.50 1.21
N GLY A 209 6.11 -21.54 2.04
CA GLY A 209 4.84 -22.16 2.41
C GLY A 209 3.88 -21.19 3.08
N MET A 210 4.35 -20.42 4.07
CA MET A 210 3.55 -19.40 4.75
C MET A 210 3.16 -18.26 3.82
N GLY A 211 4.08 -17.80 2.95
CA GLY A 211 3.77 -16.80 1.93
C GLY A 211 2.70 -17.27 0.95
N ILE A 212 2.82 -18.48 0.39
CA ILE A 212 1.82 -19.07 -0.50
C ILE A 212 0.48 -19.23 0.23
N ALA A 213 0.50 -19.74 1.46
CA ALA A 213 -0.70 -19.91 2.27
C ALA A 213 -1.41 -18.57 2.51
N GLY A 214 -0.68 -17.51 2.86
CA GLY A 214 -1.23 -16.17 3.04
C GLY A 214 -1.80 -15.58 1.74
N ALA A 215 -1.11 -15.75 0.61
CA ALA A 215 -1.60 -15.32 -0.70
C ALA A 215 -2.91 -16.03 -1.10
N LEU A 216 -2.95 -17.36 -0.91
CA LEU A 216 -4.14 -18.16 -1.19
C LEU A 216 -5.29 -17.85 -0.22
N LEU A 217 -4.99 -17.55 1.04
CA LEU A 217 -5.98 -17.15 2.05
C LEU A 217 -6.68 -15.86 1.61
N VAL A 218 -5.94 -14.83 1.22
CA VAL A 218 -6.51 -13.57 0.72
C VAL A 218 -7.38 -13.84 -0.51
N LEU A 219 -6.88 -14.61 -1.48
CA LEU A 219 -7.64 -14.96 -2.68
C LEU A 219 -8.94 -15.72 -2.35
N ALA A 220 -8.88 -16.71 -1.46
CA ALA A 220 -10.01 -17.53 -1.07
C ALA A 220 -11.07 -16.69 -0.34
N LEU A 221 -10.66 -15.88 0.63
CA LEU A 221 -11.55 -15.00 1.38
C LEU A 221 -12.18 -13.94 0.48
N GLY A 222 -11.39 -13.28 -0.39
CA GLY A 222 -11.88 -12.30 -1.35
C GLY A 222 -12.91 -12.90 -2.31
N LYS A 223 -12.64 -14.07 -2.89
CA LYS A 223 -13.61 -14.76 -3.76
C LYS A 223 -14.86 -15.21 -3.01
N LEU A 224 -14.73 -15.69 -1.78
CA LEU A 224 -15.87 -16.15 -0.97
C LEU A 224 -16.80 -14.99 -0.62
N ILE A 225 -16.26 -13.82 -0.27
CA ILE A 225 -17.04 -12.61 0.01
C ILE A 225 -17.70 -12.09 -1.27
N MET A 226 -16.97 -12.04 -2.39
CA MET A 226 -17.52 -11.60 -3.67
C MET A 226 -18.65 -12.52 -4.17
N SER A 227 -18.51 -13.83 -4.01
CA SER A 227 -19.54 -14.82 -4.36
C SER A 227 -20.80 -14.72 -3.50
N ARG A 228 -20.75 -14.03 -2.36
CA ARG A 228 -21.88 -13.82 -1.45
C ARG A 228 -22.57 -12.46 -1.65
N ARG A 229 -22.03 -11.57 -2.49
CA ARG A 229 -22.73 -10.34 -2.87
C ARG A 229 -23.91 -10.72 -3.77
N PRO A 230 -25.16 -10.35 -3.43
CA PRO A 230 -26.30 -10.59 -4.30
C PRO A 230 -26.03 -9.90 -5.64
N LEU A 231 -26.19 -10.63 -6.74
CA LEU A 231 -26.24 -10.06 -8.08
C LEU A 231 -27.39 -9.04 -8.08
N HIS A 232 -27.09 -7.75 -7.99
CA HIS A 232 -28.05 -6.74 -8.45
C HIS A 232 -28.15 -6.96 -9.97
N ILE A 233 -29.16 -7.73 -10.36
CA ILE A 233 -29.64 -7.80 -11.73
C ILE A 233 -30.24 -6.42 -12.01
N GLU A 234 -29.41 -5.50 -12.45
CA GLU A 234 -29.85 -4.28 -13.09
C GLU A 234 -29.91 -4.59 -14.59
N ASP A 235 -31.12 -4.86 -15.09
CA ASP A 235 -31.57 -4.73 -16.49
C ASP A 235 -33.08 -5.07 -16.50
N ALA A 236 -34.00 -4.30 -17.10
CA ALA A 236 -33.90 -3.56 -18.34
C ALA A 236 -34.82 -2.32 -18.38
N PRO A 237 -34.52 -1.31 -19.21
CA PRO A 237 -35.48 -0.27 -19.57
C PRO A 237 -36.56 -0.86 -20.51
N SER A 238 -37.82 -0.71 -20.13
CA SER A 238 -39.01 -0.95 -20.97
C SER A 238 -39.29 0.23 -21.90
#